data_AF-A0A7C1BS60-F1
#
_entry.id   AF-A0A7C1BS60-F1
#
_cell.length_a   1.000
_cell.length_b   1.000
_cell.length_c   1.000
_cell.angle_alpha   90.00
_cell.angle_beta   90.00
_cell.angle_gamma   90.00
#
_symmetry.space_group_name_H-M   'P 1'
#
loop_
_entity.id
_entity.type
_entity.pdbx_description
1 polymer ?
#
loop_
_entity_poly.entity_id
_entity_poly.type
_entity_poly.pdbx_seq_one_letter_code
_entity_poly.pdbx_strand_id
1 'polypeptide(L)'
;MKILIIRLSSLGDVVLVSTVIDALKEKFPNADISLLVYSKYSSLYYKDPRLADVISLPPYPSAFFGLLRELRKMRFDTILDLHFNIKTLLVRMLVPAGRKLSYRKGHWRRAVMVQAARLRAPSRKRLLLIPCTLVAQFLSRMVRPYHT
;
A
#
# COMPACT_ATOMS: atom_id res chain seq x y z
N MET A 1 4.34 -8.17 -19.89
CA MET A 1 3.92 -7.07 -19.00
C MET A 1 4.55 -7.29 -17.64
N LYS A 2 5.22 -6.29 -17.06
CA LYS A 2 5.88 -6.35 -15.75
C LYS A 2 5.05 -5.65 -14.68
N ILE A 3 4.69 -6.39 -13.63
CA ILE A 3 3.89 -5.89 -12.51
C ILE A 3 4.73 -5.93 -11.23
N LEU A 4 4.82 -4.81 -10.52
CA LEU A 4 5.37 -4.75 -9.17
C LEU A 4 4.25 -4.73 -8.14
N ILE A 5 4.17 -5.74 -7.28
CA ILE A 5 3.29 -5.75 -6.10
C ILE A 5 4.10 -5.28 -4.89
N ILE A 6 3.54 -4.37 -4.09
CA ILE A 6 4.21 -3.83 -2.90
C ILE A 6 3.42 -4.19 -1.63
N ARG A 7 4.07 -4.92 -0.70
CA ARG A 7 3.52 -5.24 0.62
C ARG A 7 4.59 -5.22 1.72
N LEU A 8 4.82 -4.03 2.27
CA LEU A 8 5.76 -3.81 3.38
C LEU A 8 5.07 -3.85 4.75
N SER A 9 4.52 -5.01 5.16
CA SER A 9 3.74 -5.16 6.40
C SER A 9 4.12 -6.38 7.24
N SER A 10 3.27 -6.75 8.20
CA SER A 10 3.38 -7.97 8.99
C SER A 10 3.19 -9.23 8.14
N LEU A 11 3.56 -10.38 8.72
CA LEU A 11 3.49 -11.70 8.10
C LEU A 11 2.10 -12.05 7.55
N GLY A 12 1.04 -11.91 8.36
CA GLY A 12 -0.31 -12.32 7.95
C GLY A 12 -0.79 -11.58 6.70
N ASP A 13 -0.52 -10.28 6.64
CA ASP A 13 -0.80 -9.45 5.48
C ASP A 13 0.02 -9.83 4.24
N VAL A 14 1.25 -10.33 4.42
CA VAL A 14 2.12 -10.80 3.34
C VAL A 14 1.58 -12.11 2.79
N VAL A 15 1.18 -13.06 3.63
CA VAL A 15 0.56 -14.33 3.20
C VAL A 15 -0.70 -14.09 2.36
N LEU A 16 -1.51 -13.08 2.72
CA LEU A 16 -2.70 -12.71 1.94
C LEU A 16 -2.38 -12.18 0.54
N VAL A 17 -1.14 -11.78 0.25
CA VAL A 17 -0.75 -11.37 -1.10
C VAL A 17 -0.76 -12.55 -2.07
N SER A 18 -0.60 -13.78 -1.58
CA SER A 18 -0.65 -14.99 -2.42
C SER A 18 -1.93 -15.07 -3.24
N THR A 19 -3.09 -14.73 -2.66
CA THR A 19 -4.38 -14.74 -3.38
C THR A 19 -4.43 -13.68 -4.49
N VAL A 20 -3.77 -12.54 -4.28
CA VAL A 20 -3.64 -11.50 -5.29
C VAL A 20 -2.72 -11.95 -6.43
N ILE A 21 -1.64 -12.67 -6.11
CA ILE A 21 -0.74 -13.26 -7.11
C ILE A 21 -1.50 -14.27 -7.97
N ASP A 22 -2.28 -15.16 -7.35
CA ASP A 22 -3.09 -16.16 -8.06
C ASP A 22 -4.09 -15.50 -9.02
N ALA A 23 -4.88 -14.53 -8.52
CA ALA A 23 -5.83 -13.80 -9.35
C ALA A 23 -5.17 -13.03 -10.52
N LEU A 24 -3.97 -12.49 -10.30
CA LEU A 24 -3.21 -11.82 -11.35
C LEU A 24 -2.67 -12.80 -12.39
N LYS A 25 -2.22 -13.99 -11.98
CA LYS A 25 -1.76 -15.04 -12.90
C LYS A 25 -2.91 -15.66 -13.68
N GLU A 26 -4.08 -15.81 -13.08
CA GLU A 26 -5.28 -16.26 -13.79
C GLU A 26 -5.70 -15.26 -14.87
N LYS A 27 -5.73 -13.97 -14.54
CA LYS A 27 -6.14 -12.91 -15.47
C LYS A 27 -5.07 -12.54 -16.49
N PHE A 28 -3.79 -12.62 -16.11
CA PHE A 28 -2.63 -12.28 -16.94
C PHE A 28 -1.54 -13.37 -16.83
N PRO A 29 -1.74 -14.54 -17.46
CA PRO A 29 -0.83 -15.69 -17.31
C PRO A 29 0.63 -15.39 -17.65
N ASN A 30 0.84 -14.57 -18.68
CA ASN A 30 2.15 -14.18 -19.20
C ASN A 30 2.73 -12.92 -18.53
N ALA A 31 2.15 -12.44 -17.42
CA ALA A 31 2.70 -11.30 -16.70
C ALA A 31 3.89 -11.72 -15.82
N ASP A 32 4.96 -10.93 -15.87
CA ASP A 32 6.09 -11.05 -14.95
C ASP A 32 5.74 -10.29 -13.67
N ILE A 33 5.52 -11.03 -12.59
CA ILE A 33 5.11 -10.44 -11.31
C ILE A 33 6.31 -10.43 -10.37
N SER A 34 6.70 -9.24 -9.93
CA SER A 34 7.70 -9.05 -8.88
C SER A 34 7.01 -8.64 -7.58
N LEU A 35 7.44 -9.22 -6.46
CA LEU A 35 6.88 -8.93 -5.14
C LEU A 35 7.91 -8.21 -4.26
N LEU A 36 7.57 -7.01 -3.77
CA LEU A 36 8.37 -6.27 -2.80
C LEU A 36 7.86 -6.48 -1.37
N VAL A 37 8.68 -7.11 -0.53
CA VAL A 37 8.42 -7.41 0.89
C VAL A 37 9.63 -7.07 1.76
N TYR A 38 9.45 -7.05 3.09
CA TYR A 38 10.60 -6.97 4.00
C TYR A 38 11.44 -8.24 3.93
N SER A 39 12.77 -8.13 4.07
CA SER A 39 13.70 -9.27 3.95
C SER A 39 13.38 -10.44 4.88
N LYS A 40 12.80 -10.18 6.06
CA LYS A 40 12.37 -11.24 6.99
C LYS A 40 11.22 -12.11 6.48
N TYR A 41 10.55 -11.72 5.40
CA TYR A 41 9.41 -12.42 4.82
C TYR A 41 9.66 -12.87 3.37
N SER A 42 10.83 -12.58 2.79
CA SER A 42 11.11 -12.96 1.40
C SER A 42 11.25 -14.47 1.21
N SER A 43 11.72 -15.18 2.24
CA SER A 43 11.85 -16.64 2.21
C SER A 43 10.52 -17.38 2.02
N LEU A 44 9.39 -16.75 2.35
CA LEU A 44 8.05 -17.31 2.12
C LEU A 44 7.75 -17.55 0.63
N TYR A 45 8.41 -16.78 -0.23
CA TYR A 45 8.21 -16.81 -1.68
C TYR A 45 9.47 -17.25 -2.43
N TYR A 46 10.44 -17.84 -1.72
CA TYR A 46 11.67 -18.29 -2.33
C TYR A 46 11.37 -19.36 -3.39
N LYS A 47 11.82 -19.10 -4.63
CA LYS A 47 11.58 -19.95 -5.81
C LYS A 47 10.08 -20.20 -6.10
N ASP A 48 9.19 -19.29 -5.72
CA ASP A 48 7.78 -19.39 -6.09
C ASP A 48 7.63 -19.25 -7.62
N PRO A 49 7.10 -20.26 -8.33
CA PRO A 49 7.02 -20.25 -9.80
C PRO A 49 6.03 -19.20 -10.34
N ARG A 50 5.17 -18.65 -9.47
CA ARG A 50 4.22 -17.59 -9.84
C ARG A 50 4.90 -16.22 -9.91
N LEU A 51 6.09 -16.07 -9.35
CA LEU A 51 6.82 -14.80 -9.29
C LEU A 51 8.04 -14.84 -10.20
N ALA A 52 8.26 -13.74 -10.91
CA ALA A 52 9.51 -13.53 -11.63
C ALA A 52 10.64 -13.15 -10.67
N ASP A 53 10.32 -12.43 -9.59
CA ASP A 53 11.31 -12.02 -8.59
C ASP A 53 10.67 -11.70 -7.23
N VAL A 54 11.44 -11.89 -6.15
CA VAL A 54 11.08 -11.52 -4.78
C VAL A 54 12.09 -10.51 -4.27
N ILE A 55 11.68 -9.25 -4.31
CA ILE A 55 12.51 -8.12 -3.97
C ILE A 55 12.42 -7.88 -2.46
N SER A 56 13.58 -7.93 -1.80
CA SER A 56 13.68 -7.87 -0.35
C SER A 56 14.13 -6.48 0.11
N LEU A 57 13.41 -5.88 1.05
CA LEU A 57 13.81 -4.63 1.71
C LEU A 57 14.35 -4.89 3.13
N PRO A 58 15.65 -4.66 3.37
CA PRO A 58 16.23 -4.67 4.71
C PRO A 58 15.67 -3.56 5.62
N PRO A 59 15.75 -3.71 6.96
CA PRO A 59 15.09 -2.80 7.91
C PRO A 59 15.82 -1.46 8.14
N TYR A 60 16.80 -1.07 7.31
CA TYR A 60 17.57 0.15 7.48
C TYR A 60 17.32 1.19 6.36
N PRO A 61 17.35 2.51 6.67
CA PRO A 61 16.97 3.56 5.71
C PRO A 61 17.81 3.62 4.42
N SER A 62 19.12 3.36 4.49
CA SER A 62 20.02 3.42 3.33
C SER A 62 19.65 2.38 2.25
N ALA A 63 19.23 1.18 2.66
CA ALA A 63 18.74 0.14 1.73
C ALA A 63 17.53 0.61 0.93
N PHE A 64 16.65 1.43 1.52
CA PHE A 64 15.47 1.90 0.83
C PHE A 64 15.82 2.77 -0.39
N PHE A 65 16.80 3.66 -0.27
CA PHE A 65 17.25 4.48 -1.40
C PHE A 65 18.02 3.67 -2.46
N GLY A 66 18.81 2.68 -2.03
CA GLY A 66 19.43 1.70 -2.93
C GLY A 66 18.37 0.93 -3.74
N LEU A 67 17.38 0.38 -3.04
CA LEU A 67 16.23 -0.30 -3.64
C LEU A 67 15.49 0.59 -4.64
N LEU A 68 15.23 1.86 -4.32
CA LEU A 68 14.59 2.79 -5.25
C LEU A 68 15.41 2.97 -6.54
N ARG A 69 16.74 2.94 -6.47
CA ARG A 69 17.59 2.99 -7.66
C ARG A 69 17.49 1.70 -8.48
N GLU A 70 17.42 0.55 -7.83
CA GLU A 70 17.27 -0.76 -8.49
C GLU A 70 15.90 -0.90 -9.16
N LEU A 71 14.82 -0.60 -8.43
CA LEU A 71 13.45 -0.65 -8.96
C LEU A 71 13.26 0.22 -10.21
N ARG A 72 13.91 1.39 -10.27
CA ARG A 72 13.88 2.26 -11.46
C ARG A 72 14.51 1.62 -12.70
N LYS A 73 15.48 0.72 -12.53
CA LYS A 73 16.13 0.00 -13.65
C LYS A 73 15.28 -1.16 -14.17
N MET A 74 14.40 -1.71 -13.34
CA MET A 74 13.59 -2.89 -13.69
C MET A 74 12.44 -2.60 -14.67
N ARG A 75 12.07 -1.32 -14.85
CA ARG A 75 11.07 -0.82 -15.82
C ARG A 75 9.73 -1.57 -15.75
N PHE A 76 8.97 -1.32 -14.68
CA PHE A 76 7.65 -1.91 -14.50
C PHE A 76 6.59 -1.19 -15.36
N ASP A 77 5.65 -1.95 -15.92
CA ASP A 77 4.49 -1.39 -16.60
C ASP A 77 3.43 -0.94 -15.60
N THR A 78 3.25 -1.73 -14.53
CA THR A 78 2.24 -1.50 -13.50
C THR A 78 2.82 -1.64 -12.09
N ILE A 79 2.49 -0.71 -11.20
CA ILE A 79 2.74 -0.81 -9.76
C ILE A 79 1.41 -0.99 -9.03
N LEU A 80 1.32 -2.01 -8.19
CA LEU A 80 0.18 -2.33 -7.34
C LEU A 80 0.58 -2.23 -5.86
N ASP A 81 0.22 -1.12 -5.21
CA ASP A 81 0.49 -0.90 -3.78
C ASP A 81 -0.70 -1.35 -2.91
N LEU A 82 -0.52 -2.49 -2.25
CA LEU A 82 -1.49 -3.10 -1.34
C LEU A 82 -1.35 -2.61 0.12
N HIS A 83 -0.33 -1.78 0.43
CA HIS A 83 -0.05 -1.35 1.79
C HIS A 83 -0.61 0.02 2.13
N PHE A 84 -0.42 1.00 1.24
CA PHE A 84 -0.78 2.41 1.43
C PHE A 84 -0.07 3.06 2.64
N ASN A 85 1.26 3.17 2.57
CA ASN A 85 2.13 3.81 3.57
C ASN A 85 3.04 4.85 2.90
N ILE A 86 3.61 5.79 3.66
CA ILE A 86 4.57 6.80 3.18
C ILE A 86 5.73 6.14 2.41
N LYS A 87 6.29 5.03 2.91
CA LYS A 87 7.35 4.31 2.17
C LYS A 87 6.88 3.81 0.81
N THR A 88 5.70 3.21 0.73
CA THR A 88 5.18 2.68 -0.55
C THR A 88 4.70 3.79 -1.48
N LEU A 89 4.29 4.93 -0.92
CA LEU A 89 4.04 6.17 -1.65
C LEU A 89 5.31 6.69 -2.32
N LEU A 90 6.45 6.72 -1.62
CA LEU A 90 7.73 7.11 -2.21
C LEU A 90 8.12 6.19 -3.37
N VAL A 91 7.93 4.86 -3.23
CA VAL A 91 8.15 3.92 -4.34
C VAL A 91 7.25 4.27 -5.52
N ARG A 92 5.95 4.48 -5.29
CA ARG A 92 5.02 4.88 -6.36
C ARG A 92 5.39 6.20 -7.01
N MET A 93 5.88 7.19 -6.27
CA MET A 93 6.24 8.49 -6.83
C MET A 93 7.52 8.40 -7.67
N LEU A 94 8.54 7.72 -7.15
CA LEU A 94 9.90 7.77 -7.70
C LEU A 94 10.20 6.65 -8.70
N VAL A 95 9.48 5.54 -8.67
CA VAL A 95 9.62 4.46 -9.66
C VAL A 95 8.69 4.73 -10.84
N PRO A 96 9.22 4.82 -12.08
CA PRO A 96 8.39 5.00 -13.27
C PRO A 96 7.59 3.74 -13.56
N ALA A 97 6.32 3.94 -13.89
CA ALA A 97 5.41 2.91 -14.38
C ALA A 97 4.24 3.56 -15.10
N GLY A 98 3.74 2.93 -16.16
CA GLY A 98 2.61 3.43 -16.94
C GLY A 98 1.31 3.46 -16.14
N ARG A 99 1.12 2.52 -15.21
CA ARG A 99 -0.04 2.46 -14.30
C ARG A 99 0.40 2.30 -12.86
N LYS A 100 -0.22 3.05 -11.94
CA LYS A 100 0.11 3.05 -10.50
C LYS A 100 -1.16 2.95 -9.67
N LEU A 101 -1.55 1.73 -9.33
CA LEU A 101 -2.74 1.42 -8.55
C LEU A 101 -2.42 1.30 -7.07
N SER A 102 -3.37 1.67 -6.21
CA SER A 102 -3.23 1.43 -4.78
C SER A 102 -4.56 1.25 -4.09
N TYR A 103 -4.61 0.31 -3.17
CA TYR A 103 -5.78 0.04 -2.37
C TYR A 103 -5.89 1.04 -1.21
N ARG A 104 -6.86 1.95 -1.29
CA ARG A 104 -7.09 2.93 -0.22
C ARG A 104 -7.87 2.27 0.92
N LYS A 105 -7.19 1.87 2.00
CA LYS A 105 -7.85 1.45 3.24
C LYS A 105 -8.67 2.63 3.79
N GLY A 106 -9.98 2.45 3.95
CA GLY A 106 -10.92 3.42 4.51
C GLY A 106 -10.74 3.65 6.02
N HIS A 107 -9.51 3.78 6.53
CA HIS A 107 -9.21 3.96 7.95
C HIS A 107 -9.96 5.14 8.56
N TRP A 108 -10.09 6.24 7.83
CA TRP A 108 -10.83 7.42 8.29
C TRP A 108 -12.32 7.14 8.50
N ARG A 109 -12.94 6.34 7.63
CA ARG A 109 -14.35 5.93 7.81
C ARG A 109 -14.50 5.10 9.08
N ARG A 110 -13.58 4.15 9.33
CA ARG A 110 -13.58 3.37 10.58
C ARG A 110 -13.30 4.22 11.82
N ALA A 111 -12.32 5.11 11.76
CA ALA A 111 -11.98 6.00 12.88
C ALA A 111 -13.15 6.95 13.22
N VAL A 112 -13.79 7.53 12.20
CA VAL A 112 -15.00 8.35 12.38
C VAL A 112 -16.14 7.52 12.95
N MET A 113 -16.35 6.28 12.48
CA MET A 113 -17.37 5.39 13.05
C MET A 113 -17.09 5.05 14.52
N VAL A 114 -15.84 4.75 14.89
CA VAL A 114 -15.46 4.46 16.29
C VAL A 114 -15.58 5.71 17.18
N GLN A 115 -15.17 6.88 16.68
CA GLN A 115 -15.37 8.13 17.42
C GLN A 115 -16.84 8.50 17.56
N ALA A 116 -17.65 8.36 16.50
CA ALA A 116 -19.09 8.58 16.54
C ALA A 116 -19.79 7.59 17.48
N ALA A 117 -19.34 6.33 17.53
CA ALA A 117 -19.82 5.34 18.49
C ALA A 117 -19.42 5.70 19.94
N ARG A 118 -18.20 6.23 20.16
CA ARG A 118 -17.79 6.78 21.47
C ARG A 118 -18.59 8.02 21.87
N LEU A 119 -18.97 8.87 20.92
CA LEU A 119 -19.83 10.04 21.16
C LEU A 119 -21.29 9.66 21.43
N ARG A 120 -21.74 8.50 20.93
CA ARG A 120 -23.05 7.90 21.25
C ARG A 120 -23.03 7.05 22.52
N ALA A 121 -21.85 6.70 23.04
CA ALA A 121 -21.76 6.07 24.35
C ALA A 121 -22.19 7.09 25.42
N PRO A 122 -23.15 6.76 26.31
CA PRO A 122 -23.58 7.67 27.36
C PRO A 122 -22.39 7.94 28.28
N SER A 123 -21.74 9.09 28.10
CA SER A 123 -20.49 9.41 28.78
C SER A 123 -20.79 10.04 30.14
N ARG A 124 -20.53 9.28 31.21
CA ARG A 124 -20.45 9.84 32.57
C ARG A 124 -19.17 10.68 32.66
N LYS A 125 -19.35 11.99 32.43
CA LYS A 125 -18.43 13.12 32.62
C LYS A 125 -17.56 13.52 31.43
N ARG A 126 -17.71 14.81 31.12
CA ARG A 126 -17.32 15.59 29.95
C ARG A 126 -16.08 16.41 30.33
N LEU A 127 -15.04 16.44 29.50
CA LEU A 127 -14.08 17.56 29.54
C LEU A 127 -13.34 17.78 28.19
N LEU A 128 -13.63 18.95 27.62
CA LEU A 128 -12.85 19.86 26.74
C LEU A 128 -12.40 19.47 25.30
N LEU A 129 -13.20 20.01 24.36
CA LEU A 129 -12.97 20.64 23.04
C LEU A 129 -11.54 20.97 22.54
N ILE A 130 -11.33 20.78 21.22
CA ILE A 130 -10.79 21.80 20.27
C ILE A 130 -11.55 21.67 18.91
N PRO A 131 -11.92 22.76 18.20
CA PRO A 131 -12.86 22.73 17.08
C PRO A 131 -12.21 22.34 15.74
N CYS A 132 -12.78 21.33 15.08
CA CYS A 132 -12.32 20.71 13.83
C CYS A 132 -12.79 21.45 12.55
N THR A 133 -13.38 22.63 12.68
CA THR A 133 -14.06 23.34 11.58
C THR A 133 -13.11 23.89 10.51
N LEU A 134 -11.87 24.24 10.87
CA LEU A 134 -10.87 24.76 9.92
C LEU A 134 -10.30 23.67 9.00
N VAL A 135 -10.21 22.42 9.45
CA VAL A 135 -9.68 21.30 8.64
C VAL A 135 -10.72 20.81 7.63
N ALA A 136 -12.01 20.87 7.97
CA ALA A 136 -13.10 20.50 7.06
C ALA A 136 -13.21 21.48 5.87
N GLN A 137 -13.01 22.77 6.08
CA GLN A 137 -13.05 23.78 5.01
C GLN A 137 -11.82 23.73 4.08
N PHE A 138 -10.67 23.28 4.56
CA PHE A 138 -9.46 23.13 3.73
C PHE A 138 -9.52 21.89 2.82
N LEU A 139 -10.19 20.82 3.27
CA LEU A 139 -10.24 19.54 2.56
C LEU A 139 -11.34 19.47 1.48
N SER A 140 -12.38 20.31 1.54
CA SER A 140 -13.41 20.38 0.48
C SER A 140 -12.89 20.96 -0.83
N ARG A 141 -11.81 21.75 -0.79
CA ARG A 141 -11.16 22.35 -1.97
C ARG A 141 -10.20 21.42 -2.72
N MET A 142 -9.83 20.27 -2.14
CA MET A 142 -8.76 19.41 -2.68
C MET A 142 -9.23 18.07 -3.27
N VAL A 143 -10.53 17.79 -3.25
CA VAL A 143 -11.10 16.54 -3.78
C VAL A 143 -11.92 16.85 -5.02
N ARG A 144 -11.26 16.89 -6.20
CA ARG A 144 -11.96 16.62 -7.46
C ARG A 144 -12.19 15.11 -7.57
N PRO A 145 -13.44 14.65 -7.76
CA PRO A 145 -13.73 13.25 -8.04
C PRO A 145 -13.33 12.94 -9.49
N TYR A 146 -12.56 11.86 -9.68
CA TYR A 146 -12.41 11.26 -11.01
C TYR A 146 -13.63 10.37 -11.27
N HIS A 147 -14.43 10.80 -12.23
CA HIS A 147 -15.48 10.01 -12.86
C HIS A 147 -14.88 8.87 -13.67
N THR A 148 -15.44 7.68 -13.48
CA THR A 148 -15.83 6.76 -14.56
C THR A 148 -17.27 6.39 -14.29
#